data_AF-A0A921QQP8-F1
#
_entry.id   AF-A0A921QQP8-F1
#
_cell.length_a   1.000
_cell.length_b   1.000
_cell.length_c   1.000
_cell.angle_alpha   90.00
_cell.angle_beta   90.00
_cell.angle_gamma   90.00
#
_symmetry.space_group_name_H-M   'P 1'
#
loop_
_entity.id
_entity.type
_entity.pdbx_description
1 polymer ?
#
loop_
_entity_poly.entity_id
_entity_poly.type
_entity_poly.pdbx_seq_one_letter_code
_entity_poly.pdbx_strand_id
1 'polypeptide(L)'
;QFHPLKFFTSMTNDIAIQPNGTDTNFGINTIGIVRAPRGDGKEAIVLVSPYNSQSVQSNELLSLALGFSVFSLLSRAAWLSKDVVWLSADSQFGEYAAVSAWLNQYHNPVFLSQSVILHTKMYGANHINDGNSEKTEVTAFKRAGTMAAALIFKVGETRRYGDRDSVMMYAEASNGQMPNLDLLNVVHYLAVHRQGFRVSIAAFSSLLSSAWLRVIAELLHTLGSVLRKINPDWKLDIAVPDYVEGTANLANSIFSQALGVPTGSHGAFRDYQADTVSLEFSPTFHVRNEDAKSLFQLCCLRLIEGVVRSVNNLLEKFHQSFFLYFLTAPSKFISVGVYMIPFALLLAPLPIVAAALADGSKSMEKTVHKLIEHSKADDITDIPQSKGGSCKWLQAAKVLFVIQLWAIALSVLFGSPYSAGVEWKLLKAAMITSISIGLGLMSIINFATAQLGALIVVPMCLFSRPLKASGMNFLPRAVLLASNIVFAVLGFPPAAVLIMKGVSKGSCSWTTDFGDFWIWMEFLLEWSSVTYLYLYLVHLPCWLLCILVLLHPCRQLESKMKQD
;
A
#
# COMPACT_ATOMS: atom_id res chain seq x y z
N GLN A 1 -12.07 18.58 -14.49
CA GLN A 1 -12.26 19.63 -13.48
C GLN A 1 -12.28 18.97 -12.11
N PHE A 2 -11.49 19.51 -11.18
CA PHE A 2 -11.26 18.99 -9.84
C PHE A 2 -12.48 19.22 -8.92
N HIS A 3 -12.96 18.18 -8.24
CA HIS A 3 -14.00 18.28 -7.21
C HIS A 3 -13.46 17.81 -5.85
N PRO A 4 -12.95 18.72 -5.00
CA PRO A 4 -12.23 18.41 -3.76
C PRO A 4 -13.08 17.80 -2.62
N LEU A 5 -14.38 17.58 -2.83
CA LEU A 5 -15.31 17.19 -1.76
C LEU A 5 -15.62 15.68 -1.69
N LYS A 6 -15.06 14.85 -2.58
CA LYS A 6 -15.27 13.39 -2.53
C LYS A 6 -14.57 12.68 -1.36
N PHE A 7 -13.73 13.39 -0.60
CA PHE A 7 -13.04 12.87 0.59
C PHE A 7 -14.00 12.47 1.73
N PHE A 8 -15.21 13.06 1.78
CA PHE A 8 -16.22 12.74 2.81
C PHE A 8 -17.40 11.93 2.28
N THR A 9 -17.40 11.53 1.01
CA THR A 9 -18.48 10.73 0.40
C THR A 9 -18.04 9.29 0.21
N SER A 10 -17.57 8.61 1.26
CA SER A 10 -17.43 7.14 1.23
C SER A 10 -18.78 6.43 1.41
N MET A 11 -19.88 7.18 1.47
CA MET A 11 -21.25 6.68 1.48
C MET A 11 -22.18 7.82 1.06
N THR A 12 -22.39 8.02 -0.24
CA THR A 12 -23.58 8.74 -0.70
C THR A 12 -24.25 7.93 -1.79
N ASN A 13 -25.52 7.63 -1.52
CA ASN A 13 -26.53 7.13 -2.43
C ASN A 13 -26.62 8.04 -3.67
N ASP A 14 -25.72 7.89 -4.64
CA ASP A 14 -25.91 8.53 -5.94
C ASP A 14 -26.70 7.58 -6.83
N ILE A 15 -28.01 7.69 -6.62
CA ILE A 15 -29.03 7.92 -7.64
C ILE A 15 -28.82 7.13 -8.93
N ALA A 16 -29.78 6.23 -9.20
CA ALA A 16 -30.00 5.66 -10.51
C ALA A 16 -29.82 6.75 -11.58
N ILE A 17 -28.74 6.64 -12.35
CA ILE A 17 -28.42 7.53 -13.44
C ILE A 17 -29.61 7.45 -14.39
N GLN A 18 -30.50 8.45 -14.34
CA GLN A 18 -31.42 8.69 -15.44
C GLN A 18 -30.54 9.03 -16.64
N PRO A 19 -30.74 8.37 -17.79
CA PRO A 19 -29.94 8.62 -18.99
C PRO A 19 -30.34 9.98 -19.56
N ASN A 20 -29.72 11.04 -19.05
CA ASN A 20 -29.88 12.37 -19.58
C ASN A 20 -28.85 12.56 -20.71
N GLY A 21 -29.24 12.18 -21.93
CA GLY A 21 -28.88 12.79 -23.21
C GLY A 21 -27.41 13.02 -23.62
N THR A 22 -26.42 12.67 -22.82
CA THR A 22 -25.01 12.70 -23.20
C THR A 22 -24.51 11.26 -23.23
N ASP A 23 -23.92 10.82 -24.34
CA ASP A 23 -23.36 9.47 -24.50
C ASP A 23 -22.38 9.16 -23.35
N THR A 24 -22.89 8.58 -22.27
CA THR A 24 -22.07 8.08 -21.18
C THR A 24 -21.49 6.78 -21.66
N ASN A 25 -20.19 6.74 -21.96
CA ASN A 25 -19.52 5.49 -22.29
C ASN A 25 -19.68 4.52 -21.11
N PHE A 26 -20.37 3.40 -21.32
CA PHE A 26 -20.64 2.40 -20.30
C PHE A 26 -19.99 1.07 -20.65
N GLY A 27 -19.52 0.35 -19.64
CA GLY A 27 -19.01 -1.02 -19.76
C GLY A 27 -20.04 -2.04 -19.34
N ILE A 28 -20.03 -3.20 -20.01
CA ILE A 28 -20.95 -4.31 -19.71
C ILE A 28 -20.16 -5.50 -19.21
N ASN A 29 -20.36 -5.83 -17.94
CA ASN A 29 -19.86 -7.08 -17.36
C ASN A 29 -20.86 -8.22 -17.63
N THR A 30 -20.35 -9.39 -18.01
CA THR A 30 -21.18 -10.59 -18.16
C THR A 30 -20.99 -11.51 -16.96
N ILE A 31 -22.09 -12.03 -16.42
CA ILE A 31 -22.08 -12.83 -15.18
C ILE A 31 -22.76 -14.18 -15.43
N GLY A 32 -22.10 -15.26 -15.03
CA GLY A 32 -22.67 -16.60 -14.94
C GLY A 32 -22.74 -17.06 -13.49
N ILE A 33 -23.85 -17.68 -13.07
CA ILE A 33 -24.00 -18.24 -11.73
C ILE A 33 -24.32 -19.73 -11.83
N VAL A 34 -23.51 -20.56 -11.18
CA VAL A 34 -23.74 -21.99 -10.98
C VAL A 34 -24.14 -22.20 -9.52
N ARG A 35 -25.31 -22.82 -9.31
CA ARG A 35 -25.77 -23.21 -7.98
C ARG A 35 -25.13 -24.53 -7.55
N ALA A 36 -24.65 -24.58 -6.31
CA ALA A 36 -24.04 -25.79 -5.76
C ALA A 36 -25.08 -26.89 -5.51
N PRO A 37 -24.89 -28.13 -6.01
CA PRO A 37 -25.82 -29.23 -5.78
C PRO A 37 -25.80 -29.73 -4.32
N ARG A 38 -24.69 -29.58 -3.60
CA ARG A 38 -24.57 -29.98 -2.18
C ARG A 38 -24.69 -28.82 -1.20
N GLY A 39 -24.68 -27.59 -1.71
CA GLY A 39 -24.71 -26.38 -0.90
C GLY A 39 -26.12 -25.91 -0.60
N ASP A 40 -26.27 -25.13 0.46
CA ASP A 40 -27.50 -24.41 0.78
C ASP A 40 -27.60 -23.05 0.04
N GLY A 41 -26.63 -22.76 -0.85
CA GLY A 41 -26.55 -21.52 -1.61
C GLY A 41 -26.20 -20.28 -0.78
N LYS A 42 -25.77 -20.44 0.48
CA LYS A 42 -25.42 -19.31 1.36
C LYS A 42 -24.04 -18.75 1.14
N GLU A 43 -23.12 -19.53 0.57
CA GLU A 43 -21.76 -19.09 0.26
C GLU A 43 -21.47 -19.19 -1.24
N ALA A 44 -20.59 -18.31 -1.73
CA ALA A 44 -20.17 -18.28 -3.12
C ALA A 44 -18.66 -18.13 -3.29
N ILE A 45 -18.12 -18.71 -4.35
CA ILE A 45 -16.75 -18.52 -4.85
C ILE A 45 -16.85 -17.74 -6.16
N VAL A 46 -16.06 -16.67 -6.28
CA VAL A 46 -16.08 -15.82 -7.48
C VAL A 46 -14.85 -16.10 -8.35
N LEU A 47 -15.07 -16.28 -9.63
CA LEU A 47 -14.05 -16.41 -10.66
C LEU A 47 -14.13 -15.17 -11.55
N VAL A 48 -13.00 -14.49 -11.77
CA VAL A 48 -12.99 -13.27 -12.58
C VAL A 48 -11.98 -13.42 -13.73
N SER A 49 -12.45 -13.13 -14.93
CA SER A 49 -11.61 -13.02 -16.14
C SER A 49 -11.79 -11.62 -16.73
N PRO A 50 -10.83 -10.69 -16.54
CA PRO A 50 -10.88 -9.38 -17.16
C PRO A 50 -10.57 -9.46 -18.66
N TYR A 51 -11.22 -8.61 -19.45
CA TYR A 51 -10.98 -8.49 -20.90
C TYR A 51 -11.31 -7.08 -21.38
N ASN A 52 -10.61 -6.59 -22.40
CA ASN A 52 -10.89 -5.28 -22.98
C ASN A 52 -11.81 -5.43 -24.19
N SER A 53 -13.03 -4.89 -24.10
CA SER A 53 -14.03 -4.98 -25.17
C SER A 53 -13.67 -4.20 -26.45
N GLN A 54 -12.81 -3.17 -26.36
CA GLN A 54 -12.42 -2.35 -27.51
C GLN A 54 -11.25 -2.94 -28.30
N SER A 55 -10.31 -3.59 -27.61
CA SER A 55 -9.10 -4.15 -28.22
C SER A 55 -8.78 -5.53 -27.66
N VAL A 56 -9.59 -6.52 -28.06
CA VAL A 56 -9.44 -7.90 -27.59
C VAL A 56 -8.13 -8.49 -28.12
N GLN A 57 -7.18 -8.72 -27.21
CA GLN A 57 -5.94 -9.42 -27.54
C GLN A 57 -6.14 -10.95 -27.51
N SER A 58 -5.31 -11.70 -28.24
CA SER A 58 -5.36 -13.17 -28.24
C SER A 58 -5.21 -13.78 -26.84
N ASN A 59 -4.43 -13.13 -25.96
CA ASN A 59 -4.23 -13.59 -24.58
C ASN A 59 -5.47 -13.34 -23.71
N GLU A 60 -6.18 -12.23 -23.91
CA GLU A 60 -7.45 -11.94 -23.23
C GLU A 60 -8.54 -12.92 -23.70
N LEU A 61 -8.60 -13.21 -25.00
CA LEU A 61 -9.50 -14.24 -25.54
C LEU A 61 -9.21 -15.61 -24.93
N LEU A 62 -7.93 -15.95 -24.77
CA LEU A 62 -7.52 -17.18 -24.09
C LEU A 62 -7.94 -17.17 -22.61
N SER A 63 -7.86 -16.04 -21.92
CA SER A 63 -8.32 -15.86 -20.54
C SER A 63 -9.83 -16.10 -20.41
N LEU A 64 -10.62 -15.53 -21.33
CA LEU A 64 -12.06 -15.74 -21.39
C LEU A 64 -12.41 -17.19 -21.71
N ALA A 65 -11.72 -17.80 -22.67
CA ALA A 65 -11.91 -19.20 -23.04
C ALA A 65 -11.59 -20.14 -21.86
N LEU A 66 -10.53 -19.87 -21.12
CA LEU A 66 -10.19 -20.58 -19.88
C LEU A 66 -11.31 -20.42 -18.84
N GLY A 67 -11.79 -19.20 -18.63
CA GLY A 67 -12.86 -18.92 -17.66
C GLY A 67 -14.18 -19.62 -18.01
N PHE A 68 -14.59 -19.55 -19.27
CA PHE A 68 -15.76 -20.26 -19.76
C PHE A 68 -15.62 -21.78 -19.63
N SER A 69 -14.43 -22.32 -19.93
CA SER A 69 -14.16 -23.75 -19.84
C SER A 69 -14.22 -24.25 -18.39
N VAL A 70 -13.63 -23.50 -17.45
CA VAL A 70 -13.74 -23.78 -16.01
C VAL A 70 -15.19 -23.69 -15.56
N PHE A 71 -15.92 -22.64 -15.96
CA PHE A 71 -17.32 -22.46 -15.59
C PHE A 71 -18.21 -23.60 -16.10
N SER A 72 -18.00 -24.04 -17.34
CA SER A 72 -18.66 -25.20 -17.93
C SER A 72 -18.35 -26.49 -17.17
N LEU A 73 -17.09 -26.71 -16.77
CA LEU A 73 -16.70 -27.85 -15.93
C LEU A 73 -17.40 -27.83 -14.56
N LEU A 74 -17.42 -26.66 -13.90
CA LEU A 74 -18.02 -26.49 -12.58
C LEU A 74 -19.55 -26.62 -12.62
N SER A 75 -20.20 -26.25 -13.72
CA SER A 75 -21.64 -26.45 -13.91
C SER A 75 -22.07 -27.92 -13.85
N ARG A 76 -21.15 -28.85 -14.15
CA ARG A 76 -21.38 -30.30 -14.13
C ARG A 76 -20.84 -30.97 -12.86
N ALA A 77 -20.23 -30.20 -11.95
CA ALA A 77 -19.53 -30.73 -10.78
C ALA A 77 -20.49 -31.08 -9.64
N ALA A 78 -20.71 -32.38 -9.41
CA ALA A 78 -21.56 -32.87 -8.32
C ALA A 78 -20.98 -32.71 -6.89
N TRP A 79 -19.71 -32.33 -6.78
CA TRP A 79 -18.99 -32.15 -5.51
C TRP A 79 -19.06 -30.73 -4.96
N LEU A 80 -19.58 -29.78 -5.74
CA LEU A 80 -19.63 -28.38 -5.37
C LEU A 80 -20.61 -28.15 -4.20
N SER A 81 -20.15 -27.46 -3.16
CA SER A 81 -20.89 -27.12 -1.93
C SER A 81 -21.09 -25.62 -1.76
N LYS A 82 -20.41 -24.78 -2.54
CA LYS A 82 -20.58 -23.32 -2.58
C LYS A 82 -20.93 -22.88 -3.99
N ASP A 83 -21.82 -21.91 -4.13
CA ASP A 83 -22.20 -21.39 -5.44
C ASP A 83 -20.97 -20.84 -6.16
N VAL A 84 -20.90 -20.92 -7.48
CA VAL A 84 -19.80 -20.35 -8.25
C VAL A 84 -20.34 -19.24 -9.12
N VAL A 85 -19.73 -18.07 -9.01
CA VAL A 85 -20.01 -16.92 -9.87
C VAL A 85 -18.83 -16.74 -10.80
N TRP A 86 -19.06 -16.71 -12.10
CA TRP A 86 -18.05 -16.30 -13.08
C TRP A 86 -18.38 -14.91 -13.61
N LEU A 87 -17.44 -13.99 -13.45
CA LEU A 87 -17.51 -12.60 -13.90
C LEU A 87 -16.54 -12.39 -15.06
N SER A 88 -17.08 -12.16 -16.25
CA SER A 88 -16.34 -11.61 -17.38
C SER A 88 -16.37 -10.08 -17.26
N ALA A 89 -15.26 -9.51 -16.77
CA ALA A 89 -15.18 -8.09 -16.43
C ALA A 89 -14.63 -7.25 -17.60
N ASP A 90 -15.41 -6.29 -18.08
CA ASP A 90 -15.01 -5.40 -19.18
C ASP A 90 -14.05 -4.32 -18.67
N SER A 91 -12.76 -4.51 -18.94
CA SER A 91 -11.66 -3.70 -18.44
C SER A 91 -11.37 -2.44 -19.27
N GLN A 92 -12.26 -2.03 -20.19
CA GLN A 92 -12.07 -0.81 -21.00
C GLN A 92 -11.81 0.45 -20.16
N PHE A 93 -12.37 0.53 -18.95
CA PHE A 93 -12.16 1.63 -17.98
C PHE A 93 -11.25 1.21 -16.81
N GLY A 94 -10.49 0.13 -16.97
CA GLY A 94 -9.61 -0.45 -15.95
C GLY A 94 -10.17 -1.71 -15.30
N GLU A 95 -9.27 -2.67 -15.02
CA GLU A 95 -9.61 -3.98 -14.43
C GLU A 95 -10.27 -3.84 -13.04
N TYR A 96 -9.77 -2.94 -12.19
CA TYR A 96 -10.31 -2.69 -10.85
C TYR A 96 -11.70 -2.05 -10.91
N ALA A 97 -11.89 -1.05 -11.78
CA ALA A 97 -13.15 -0.32 -11.92
C ALA A 97 -14.30 -1.25 -12.30
N ALA A 98 -14.08 -2.13 -13.28
CA ALA A 98 -15.05 -3.11 -13.75
C ALA A 98 -15.54 -4.02 -12.62
N VAL A 99 -14.61 -4.55 -11.82
CA VAL A 99 -14.92 -5.46 -10.70
C VAL A 99 -15.57 -4.71 -9.54
N SER A 100 -15.06 -3.52 -9.19
CA SER A 100 -15.60 -2.69 -8.11
C SER A 100 -17.06 -2.28 -8.37
N ALA A 101 -17.40 -1.95 -9.62
CA ALA A 101 -18.77 -1.59 -10.01
C ALA A 101 -19.73 -2.77 -9.83
N TRP A 102 -19.32 -3.97 -10.25
CA TRP A 102 -20.13 -5.18 -10.05
C TRP A 102 -20.30 -5.52 -8.56
N LEU A 103 -19.22 -5.45 -7.78
CA LEU A 103 -19.27 -5.71 -6.34
C LEU A 103 -20.19 -4.73 -5.60
N ASN A 104 -20.15 -3.45 -5.96
CA ASN A 104 -21.04 -2.45 -5.40
C ASN A 104 -22.51 -2.80 -5.66
N GLN A 105 -22.86 -3.20 -6.89
CA GLN A 105 -24.22 -3.66 -7.22
C GLN A 105 -24.60 -4.97 -6.49
N TYR A 106 -23.63 -5.88 -6.30
CA TYR A 106 -23.85 -7.15 -5.61
C TYR A 106 -24.27 -6.97 -4.15
N HIS A 107 -23.58 -6.06 -3.46
CA HIS A 107 -23.83 -5.76 -2.05
C HIS A 107 -24.97 -4.75 -1.85
N ASN A 108 -25.14 -3.79 -2.76
CA ASN A 108 -26.16 -2.74 -2.70
C ASN A 108 -27.13 -2.85 -3.88
N PRO A 109 -28.01 -3.88 -3.92
CA PRO A 109 -28.95 -4.04 -5.02
C PRO A 109 -29.99 -2.92 -5.00
N VAL A 110 -30.16 -2.24 -6.13
CA VAL A 110 -31.29 -1.34 -6.34
C VAL A 110 -32.46 -2.17 -6.84
N PHE A 111 -33.45 -2.38 -5.98
CA PHE A 111 -34.71 -3.01 -6.36
C PHE A 111 -35.58 -1.96 -7.04
N LEU A 112 -35.55 -1.92 -8.37
CA LEU A 112 -36.48 -1.08 -9.13
C LEU A 112 -37.88 -1.69 -9.03
N SER A 113 -38.82 -0.94 -8.48
CA SER A 113 -40.25 -1.29 -8.41
C SER A 113 -40.95 -1.22 -9.78
N GLN A 114 -40.24 -0.78 -10.82
CA GLN A 114 -40.78 -0.57 -12.16
C GLN A 114 -39.78 -1.11 -13.19
N SER A 115 -40.25 -2.00 -14.07
CA SER A 115 -39.44 -2.61 -15.13
C SER A 115 -38.96 -1.53 -16.10
N VAL A 116 -37.75 -1.03 -15.92
CA VAL A 116 -37.11 -0.15 -16.91
C VAL A 116 -36.73 -1.03 -18.09
N ILE A 117 -37.34 -0.78 -19.24
CA ILE A 117 -36.91 -1.35 -20.52
C ILE A 117 -35.54 -0.75 -20.81
N LEU A 118 -34.47 -1.39 -20.34
CA LEU A 118 -33.14 -1.06 -20.79
C LEU A 118 -33.08 -1.52 -22.25
N HIS A 119 -33.04 -0.56 -23.18
CA HIS A 119 -32.81 -0.82 -24.59
C HIS A 119 -31.36 -1.35 -24.76
N THR A 120 -31.13 -2.61 -24.40
CA THR A 120 -29.96 -3.36 -24.86
C THR A 120 -30.15 -3.65 -26.34
N LYS A 121 -30.04 -2.62 -27.17
CA LYS A 121 -29.63 -2.84 -28.56
C LYS A 121 -28.21 -3.37 -28.50
N MET A 122 -28.10 -4.69 -28.43
CA MET A 122 -26.85 -5.42 -28.63
C MET A 122 -26.37 -5.07 -30.05
N TYR A 123 -25.48 -4.09 -30.16
CA TYR A 123 -24.83 -3.75 -31.42
C TYR A 123 -24.02 -4.97 -31.87
N GLY A 124 -24.54 -5.74 -32.84
CA GLY A 124 -23.80 -6.83 -33.47
C GLY A 124 -24.60 -8.04 -33.91
N ALA A 125 -25.86 -8.21 -33.48
CA ALA A 125 -26.67 -9.35 -33.94
C ALA A 125 -27.76 -8.86 -34.91
N ASN A 126 -27.49 -8.98 -36.21
CA ASN A 126 -28.53 -8.93 -37.26
C ASN A 126 -29.41 -10.18 -37.12
N HIS A 127 -30.26 -10.23 -36.09
CA HIS A 127 -31.36 -11.19 -36.04
C HIS A 127 -32.58 -10.57 -36.70
N ILE A 128 -32.98 -11.22 -37.79
CA ILE A 128 -34.25 -11.08 -38.49
C ILE A 128 -35.36 -11.01 -37.44
N ASN A 129 -36.22 -9.99 -37.56
CA ASN A 129 -37.44 -9.84 -36.79
C ASN A 129 -38.26 -11.13 -36.88
N ASP A 130 -38.18 -11.96 -35.84
CA ASP A 130 -39.18 -12.99 -35.60
C ASP A 130 -40.07 -12.52 -34.45
N GLY A 131 -41.37 -12.45 -34.73
CA GLY A 131 -42.37 -11.64 -34.02
C GLY A 131 -42.74 -12.08 -32.60
N ASN A 132 -41.90 -12.87 -31.92
CA ASN A 132 -42.09 -13.27 -30.53
C ASN A 132 -40.90 -12.81 -29.69
N SER A 133 -40.82 -11.49 -29.46
CA SER A 133 -40.02 -10.96 -28.36
C SER A 133 -40.68 -11.41 -27.06
N GLU A 134 -40.20 -12.52 -26.49
CA GLU A 134 -40.35 -12.77 -25.06
C GLU A 134 -39.81 -11.52 -24.36
N LYS A 135 -40.73 -10.72 -23.81
CA LYS A 135 -40.41 -9.66 -22.85
C LYS A 135 -39.80 -10.37 -21.64
N THR A 136 -38.50 -10.61 -21.68
CA THR A 136 -37.75 -11.04 -20.51
C THR A 136 -37.75 -9.83 -19.60
N GLU A 137 -38.71 -9.80 -18.66
CA GLU A 137 -38.65 -8.92 -17.52
C GLU A 137 -37.22 -8.99 -16.99
N VAL A 138 -36.53 -7.85 -16.92
CA VAL A 138 -35.23 -7.76 -16.25
C VAL A 138 -35.54 -7.89 -14.76
N THR A 139 -35.89 -9.11 -14.34
CA THR A 139 -36.15 -9.49 -12.97
C THR A 139 -34.85 -9.29 -12.20
N ALA A 140 -34.92 -8.52 -11.13
CA ALA A 140 -33.98 -8.37 -10.01
C ALA A 140 -32.55 -8.93 -10.21
N PHE A 141 -31.54 -8.08 -10.01
CA PHE A 141 -30.12 -8.45 -9.99
C PHE A 141 -29.89 -9.83 -9.34
N LYS A 142 -29.46 -10.81 -10.14
CA LYS A 142 -29.29 -12.21 -9.69
C LYS A 142 -28.07 -12.30 -8.78
N ARG A 143 -28.24 -12.88 -7.58
CA ARG A 143 -27.19 -13.03 -6.56
C ARG A 143 -26.94 -14.48 -6.18
N ALA A 144 -25.72 -14.73 -5.76
CA ALA A 144 -25.31 -15.94 -5.06
C ALA A 144 -25.22 -15.66 -3.55
N GLY A 145 -24.71 -16.64 -2.80
CA GLY A 145 -24.42 -16.48 -1.38
C GLY A 145 -23.37 -15.40 -1.05
N THR A 146 -23.01 -15.28 0.23
CA THR A 146 -21.90 -14.42 0.66
C THR A 146 -20.59 -14.90 0.03
N MET A 147 -19.80 -13.98 -0.52
CA MET A 147 -18.53 -14.32 -1.16
C MET A 147 -17.53 -14.80 -0.11
N ALA A 148 -17.09 -16.06 -0.24
CA ALA A 148 -16.09 -16.66 0.63
C ALA A 148 -14.67 -16.35 0.13
N ALA A 149 -14.45 -16.51 -1.18
CA ALA A 149 -13.19 -16.19 -1.84
C ALA A 149 -13.41 -15.78 -3.29
N ALA A 150 -12.42 -15.12 -3.89
CA ALA A 150 -12.38 -14.90 -5.32
C ALA A 150 -11.01 -15.24 -5.92
N LEU A 151 -11.03 -15.76 -7.13
CA LEU A 151 -9.86 -16.03 -7.93
C LEU A 151 -9.95 -15.25 -9.23
N ILE A 152 -9.04 -14.31 -9.41
CA ILE A 152 -8.91 -13.56 -10.65
C ILE A 152 -7.83 -14.27 -11.46
N PHE A 153 -8.08 -14.53 -12.74
CA PHE A 153 -7.06 -15.08 -13.61
C PHE A 153 -7.06 -14.40 -14.98
N LYS A 154 -5.85 -14.20 -15.50
CA LYS A 154 -5.61 -13.75 -16.86
C LYS A 154 -4.40 -14.46 -17.45
N VAL A 155 -4.34 -14.51 -18.76
CA VAL A 155 -3.19 -14.97 -19.50
C VAL A 155 -2.44 -13.73 -19.96
N GLY A 156 -1.20 -13.62 -19.51
CA GLY A 156 -0.29 -12.54 -19.87
C GLY A 156 0.41 -12.81 -21.19
N GLU A 157 1.40 -11.98 -21.49
CA GLU A 157 2.24 -12.13 -22.68
C GLU A 157 3.12 -13.39 -22.61
N THR A 158 3.42 -13.94 -23.79
CA THR A 158 4.36 -15.05 -23.92
C THR A 158 5.76 -14.60 -23.51
N ARG A 159 6.35 -15.29 -22.52
CA ARG A 159 7.74 -15.02 -22.11
C ARG A 159 8.71 -15.62 -23.11
N ARG A 160 9.58 -14.77 -23.70
CA ARG A 160 10.59 -15.20 -24.69
C ARG A 160 11.79 -15.95 -24.10
N TYR A 161 12.01 -15.89 -22.79
CA TYR A 161 13.24 -16.39 -22.13
C TYR A 161 12.93 -17.30 -20.93
N GLY A 162 11.98 -18.23 -21.07
CA GLY A 162 11.62 -19.17 -20.00
C GLY A 162 11.64 -20.62 -20.48
N ASP A 163 12.25 -21.49 -19.68
CA ASP A 163 12.25 -22.95 -19.89
C ASP A 163 10.91 -23.61 -19.45
N ARG A 164 10.12 -22.90 -18.62
CA ARG A 164 8.85 -23.40 -18.06
C ARG A 164 7.78 -22.32 -18.04
N ASP A 165 6.53 -22.73 -18.24
CA ASP A 165 5.35 -21.90 -18.03
C ASP A 165 5.35 -21.31 -16.61
N SER A 166 4.96 -20.05 -16.51
CA SER A 166 5.04 -19.32 -15.24
C SER A 166 3.70 -18.73 -14.82
N VAL A 167 3.50 -18.64 -13.51
CA VAL A 167 2.32 -18.02 -12.89
C VAL A 167 2.81 -16.89 -12.01
N MET A 168 2.41 -15.67 -12.34
CA MET A 168 2.67 -14.50 -11.53
C MET A 168 1.50 -14.27 -10.58
N MET A 169 1.78 -14.18 -9.28
CA MET A 169 0.77 -13.94 -8.25
C MET A 169 0.77 -12.48 -7.82
N TYR A 170 -0.40 -11.87 -7.83
CA TYR A 170 -0.65 -10.54 -7.28
C TYR A 170 -1.60 -10.66 -6.09
N ALA A 171 -1.14 -10.18 -4.94
CA ALA A 171 -1.85 -10.27 -3.67
C ALA A 171 -2.09 -8.90 -3.04
N GLU A 172 -1.40 -7.86 -3.50
CA GLU A 172 -1.32 -6.60 -2.77
C GLU A 172 -2.57 -5.77 -3.03
N ALA A 173 -3.36 -5.50 -1.99
CA ALA A 173 -4.63 -4.80 -2.07
C ALA A 173 -4.53 -3.34 -1.58
N SER A 174 -5.68 -2.66 -1.48
CA SER A 174 -5.77 -1.29 -1.00
C SER A 174 -5.15 -1.13 0.40
N ASN A 175 -4.47 -0.01 0.63
CA ASN A 175 -3.83 0.35 1.91
C ASN A 175 -2.82 -0.69 2.46
N GLY A 176 -2.20 -1.49 1.58
CA GLY A 176 -1.17 -2.45 1.97
C GLY A 176 -1.71 -3.71 2.63
N GLN A 177 -3.02 -3.95 2.53
CA GLN A 177 -3.63 -5.18 3.03
C GLN A 177 -3.27 -6.36 2.12
N MET A 178 -2.97 -7.51 2.74
CA MET A 178 -2.81 -8.79 2.05
C MET A 178 -4.07 -9.66 2.20
N PRO A 179 -4.32 -10.60 1.27
CA PRO A 179 -5.25 -11.71 1.48
C PRO A 179 -4.72 -12.64 2.55
N ASN A 180 -5.54 -13.60 2.97
CA ASN A 180 -5.05 -14.64 3.85
C ASN A 180 -3.89 -15.43 3.20
N LEU A 181 -2.78 -15.57 3.93
CA LEU A 181 -1.59 -16.29 3.50
C LEU A 181 -1.87 -17.75 3.10
N ASP A 182 -2.86 -18.39 3.71
CA ASP A 182 -3.21 -19.78 3.40
C ASP A 182 -3.71 -19.93 1.96
N LEU A 183 -4.52 -18.97 1.47
CA LEU A 183 -4.97 -18.97 0.09
C LEU A 183 -3.77 -18.87 -0.87
N LEU A 184 -2.83 -17.98 -0.56
CA LEU A 184 -1.62 -17.79 -1.37
C LEU A 184 -0.73 -19.05 -1.36
N ASN A 185 -0.58 -19.69 -0.20
CA ASN A 185 0.18 -20.93 -0.05
C ASN A 185 -0.45 -22.10 -0.81
N VAL A 186 -1.79 -22.22 -0.78
CA VAL A 186 -2.52 -23.26 -1.54
C VAL A 186 -2.28 -23.08 -3.03
N VAL A 187 -2.42 -21.85 -3.54
CA VAL A 187 -2.16 -21.55 -4.95
C VAL A 187 -0.72 -21.86 -5.32
N HIS A 188 0.25 -21.39 -4.52
CA HIS A 188 1.67 -21.65 -4.76
C HIS A 188 1.98 -23.15 -4.77
N TYR A 189 1.49 -23.89 -3.77
CA TYR A 189 1.73 -25.31 -3.62
C TYR A 189 1.17 -26.10 -4.82
N LEU A 190 -0.08 -25.84 -5.21
CA LEU A 190 -0.72 -26.49 -6.36
C LEU A 190 -0.03 -26.14 -7.69
N ALA A 191 0.36 -24.88 -7.87
CA ALA A 191 1.03 -24.42 -9.08
C ALA A 191 2.38 -25.12 -9.26
N VAL A 192 3.22 -25.14 -8.22
CA VAL A 192 4.56 -25.74 -8.29
C VAL A 192 4.51 -27.27 -8.30
N HIS A 193 3.83 -27.88 -7.31
CA HIS A 193 3.97 -29.32 -7.06
C HIS A 193 3.00 -30.18 -7.89
N ARG A 194 1.86 -29.64 -8.33
CA ARG A 194 0.89 -30.41 -9.13
C ARG A 194 0.94 -30.11 -10.62
N GLN A 195 1.11 -28.85 -11.01
CA GLN A 195 1.09 -28.46 -12.42
C GLN A 195 2.47 -28.14 -12.99
N GLY A 196 3.51 -28.03 -12.16
CA GLY A 196 4.88 -27.77 -12.60
C GLY A 196 5.16 -26.33 -13.04
N PHE A 197 4.28 -25.38 -12.70
CA PHE A 197 4.47 -23.97 -13.03
C PHE A 197 5.62 -23.36 -12.22
N ARG A 198 6.38 -22.46 -12.86
CA ARG A 198 7.28 -21.56 -12.13
C ARG A 198 6.46 -20.40 -11.57
N VAL A 199 6.28 -20.37 -10.25
CA VAL A 199 5.58 -19.27 -9.60
C VAL A 199 6.54 -18.11 -9.37
N SER A 200 6.13 -16.89 -9.72
CA SER A 200 6.87 -15.65 -9.46
C SER A 200 5.97 -14.60 -8.80
N ILE A 201 6.59 -13.68 -8.06
CA ILE A 201 5.95 -12.47 -7.55
C ILE A 201 6.63 -11.28 -8.23
N ALA A 202 5.98 -10.11 -8.23
CA ALA A 202 6.58 -8.88 -8.70
C ALA A 202 7.87 -8.54 -7.93
N ALA A 203 8.91 -8.16 -8.67
CA ALA A 203 10.24 -7.86 -8.15
C ALA A 203 10.75 -6.54 -8.73
N PHE A 204 11.53 -5.78 -7.95
CA PHE A 204 12.23 -4.60 -8.48
C PHE A 204 13.35 -5.02 -9.42
N SER A 205 13.15 -4.81 -10.72
CA SER A 205 14.09 -5.16 -11.79
C SER A 205 15.47 -4.52 -11.63
N SER A 206 15.52 -3.28 -11.12
CA SER A 206 16.77 -2.56 -10.83
C SER A 206 17.60 -3.19 -9.72
N LEU A 207 16.96 -3.71 -8.68
CA LEU A 207 17.64 -4.43 -7.60
C LEU A 207 18.14 -5.79 -8.09
N LEU A 208 17.37 -6.48 -8.93
CA LEU A 208 17.76 -7.77 -9.50
C LEU A 208 19.04 -7.67 -10.36
N SER A 209 19.23 -6.53 -11.03
CA SER A 209 20.39 -6.22 -11.88
C SER A 209 21.52 -5.46 -11.17
N SER A 210 21.35 -5.12 -9.89
CA SER A 210 22.30 -4.31 -9.14
C SER A 210 23.60 -5.06 -8.83
N ALA A 211 24.73 -4.52 -9.31
CA ALA A 211 26.07 -5.04 -8.98
C ALA A 211 26.41 -4.83 -7.49
N TRP A 212 26.02 -3.69 -6.92
CA TRP A 212 26.23 -3.40 -5.50
C TRP A 212 25.51 -4.40 -4.58
N LEU A 213 24.29 -4.77 -4.93
CA LEU A 213 23.53 -5.75 -4.15
C LEU A 213 24.18 -7.13 -4.21
N ARG A 214 24.77 -7.51 -5.34
CA ARG A 214 25.56 -8.75 -5.48
C ARG A 214 26.80 -8.74 -4.59
N VAL A 215 27.54 -7.62 -4.55
CA VAL A 215 28.71 -7.47 -3.65
C VAL A 215 28.30 -7.60 -2.18
N ILE A 216 27.18 -6.99 -1.78
CA ILE A 216 26.65 -7.13 -0.42
C ILE A 216 26.26 -8.58 -0.13
N ALA A 217 25.60 -9.23 -1.08
CA ALA A 217 25.19 -10.63 -0.96
C ALA A 217 26.40 -11.57 -0.83
N GLU A 218 27.47 -11.34 -1.58
CA GLU A 218 28.74 -12.08 -1.46
C GLU A 218 29.40 -11.87 -0.09
N LEU A 219 29.40 -10.62 0.42
CA LEU A 219 29.92 -10.32 1.75
C LEU A 219 29.10 -11.02 2.85
N LEU A 220 27.78 -11.02 2.74
CA LEU A 220 26.92 -11.72 3.70
C LEU A 220 27.07 -13.24 3.60
N HIS A 221 27.25 -13.79 2.39
CA HIS A 221 27.51 -15.21 2.18
C HIS A 221 28.85 -15.62 2.82
N THR A 222 29.92 -14.85 2.59
CA THR A 222 31.22 -15.12 3.23
C THR A 222 31.13 -15.02 4.75
N LEU A 223 30.46 -14.01 5.29
CA LEU A 223 30.22 -13.87 6.72
C LEU A 223 29.40 -15.05 7.29
N GLY A 224 28.35 -15.47 6.59
CA GLY A 224 27.52 -16.63 6.94
C GLY A 224 28.33 -17.92 6.96
N SER A 225 29.24 -18.11 6.00
CA SER A 225 30.14 -19.27 5.95
C SER A 225 31.13 -19.29 7.11
N VAL A 226 31.62 -18.13 7.56
CA VAL A 226 32.49 -17.99 8.74
C VAL A 226 31.71 -18.27 10.02
N LEU A 227 30.50 -17.72 10.15
CA LEU A 227 29.62 -17.91 11.30
C LEU A 227 29.18 -19.37 11.45
N ARG A 228 28.94 -20.09 10.35
CA ARG A 228 28.64 -21.53 10.38
C ARG A 228 29.78 -22.36 10.98
N LYS A 229 31.05 -21.94 10.77
CA LYS A 229 32.20 -22.61 11.41
C LYS A 229 32.22 -22.43 12.93
N ILE A 230 31.63 -21.34 13.43
CA ILE A 230 31.55 -21.04 14.86
C ILE A 230 30.37 -21.79 15.50
N ASN A 231 29.21 -21.76 14.86
CA ASN A 231 28.04 -22.51 15.30
C ASN A 231 27.30 -23.14 14.10
N PRO A 232 27.28 -24.48 13.98
CA PRO A 232 26.65 -25.15 12.85
C PRO A 232 25.12 -24.95 12.78
N ASP A 233 24.47 -24.59 13.90
CA ASP A 233 23.02 -24.36 13.95
C ASP A 233 22.60 -23.04 13.30
N TRP A 234 23.54 -22.12 13.08
CA TRP A 234 23.27 -20.83 12.45
C TRP A 234 23.14 -21.00 10.93
N LYS A 235 21.89 -21.11 10.44
CA LYS A 235 21.52 -21.21 9.02
C LYS A 235 21.63 -19.87 8.28
N LEU A 236 22.75 -19.17 8.40
CA LEU A 236 23.02 -17.86 7.77
C LEU A 236 23.68 -17.94 6.39
N ASP A 237 23.95 -19.15 5.90
CA ASP A 237 24.50 -19.37 4.57
C ASP A 237 23.38 -19.33 3.52
N ILE A 238 23.06 -18.12 3.10
CA ILE A 238 22.07 -17.85 2.06
C ILE A 238 22.82 -17.79 0.73
N ALA A 239 22.30 -18.46 -0.29
CA ALA A 239 22.85 -18.37 -1.63
C ALA A 239 22.74 -16.93 -2.16
N VAL A 240 23.79 -16.44 -2.81
CA VAL A 240 23.82 -15.09 -3.43
C VAL A 240 22.59 -14.80 -4.31
N PRO A 241 22.17 -15.67 -5.26
CA PRO A 241 20.98 -15.40 -6.06
C PRO A 241 19.70 -15.30 -5.23
N ASP A 242 19.53 -16.17 -4.23
CA ASP A 242 18.36 -16.16 -3.34
C ASP A 242 18.30 -14.89 -2.49
N TYR A 243 19.45 -14.37 -2.06
CA TYR A 243 19.53 -13.11 -1.31
C TYR A 243 19.14 -11.91 -2.18
N VAL A 244 19.66 -11.84 -3.40
CA VAL A 244 19.38 -10.76 -4.36
C VAL A 244 17.90 -10.78 -4.76
N GLU A 245 17.37 -11.94 -5.14
CA GLU A 245 15.96 -12.13 -5.48
C GLU A 245 15.06 -11.84 -4.26
N GLY A 246 15.41 -12.36 -3.09
CA GLY A 246 14.70 -12.13 -1.84
C GLY A 246 14.61 -10.65 -1.46
N THR A 247 15.70 -9.91 -1.64
CA THR A 247 15.76 -8.47 -1.37
C THR A 247 14.95 -7.67 -2.40
N ALA A 248 15.03 -8.03 -3.68
CA ALA A 248 14.27 -7.38 -4.74
C ALA A 248 12.75 -7.59 -4.58
N ASN A 249 12.33 -8.79 -4.19
CA ASN A 249 10.94 -9.14 -3.89
C ASN A 249 10.45 -8.41 -2.64
N LEU A 250 11.24 -8.40 -1.57
CA LEU A 250 10.91 -7.71 -0.32
C LEU A 250 10.73 -6.21 -0.55
N ALA A 251 11.66 -5.58 -1.27
CA ALA A 251 11.57 -4.16 -1.59
C ALA A 251 10.31 -3.86 -2.40
N ASN A 252 9.96 -4.71 -3.37
CA ASN A 252 8.75 -4.54 -4.17
C ASN A 252 7.52 -4.69 -3.30
N SER A 253 7.51 -5.68 -2.40
CA SER A 253 6.38 -5.93 -1.53
C SER A 253 6.14 -4.78 -0.54
N ILE A 254 7.20 -4.27 0.11
CA ILE A 254 7.10 -3.09 0.98
C ILE A 254 6.62 -1.87 0.17
N PHE A 255 7.16 -1.69 -1.03
CA PHE A 255 6.84 -0.52 -1.85
C PHE A 255 5.37 -0.50 -2.31
N SER A 256 4.89 -1.58 -2.92
CA SER A 256 3.49 -1.67 -3.36
C SER A 256 2.52 -1.56 -2.19
N GLN A 257 2.85 -2.19 -1.05
CA GLN A 257 2.04 -2.04 0.15
C GLN A 257 2.04 -0.60 0.68
N ALA A 258 3.19 0.08 0.66
CA ALA A 258 3.31 1.47 1.08
C ALA A 258 2.58 2.43 0.14
N LEU A 259 2.52 2.15 -1.17
CA LEU A 259 1.67 2.91 -2.08
C LEU A 259 0.18 2.79 -1.70
N GLY A 260 -0.23 1.63 -1.18
CA GLY A 260 -1.62 1.38 -0.80
C GLY A 260 -2.56 1.29 -2.00
N VAL A 261 -2.02 1.14 -3.21
CA VAL A 261 -2.77 0.97 -4.46
C VAL A 261 -2.79 -0.51 -4.82
N PRO A 262 -3.95 -1.09 -5.14
CA PRO A 262 -4.04 -2.50 -5.45
C PRO A 262 -3.30 -2.84 -6.75
N THR A 263 -2.60 -3.97 -6.74
CA THR A 263 -1.81 -4.45 -7.90
C THR A 263 -2.66 -5.08 -9.00
N GLY A 264 -3.94 -5.32 -8.74
CA GLY A 264 -4.87 -5.95 -9.66
C GLY A 264 -6.32 -5.81 -9.19
N SER A 265 -7.25 -6.39 -9.95
CA SER A 265 -8.69 -6.31 -9.66
C SER A 265 -9.12 -7.03 -8.38
N HIS A 266 -8.28 -7.92 -7.82
CA HIS A 266 -8.47 -8.51 -6.49
C HIS A 266 -8.60 -7.45 -5.39
N GLY A 267 -7.99 -6.27 -5.57
CA GLY A 267 -8.08 -5.18 -4.61
C GLY A 267 -9.52 -4.78 -4.26
N ALA A 268 -10.44 -4.86 -5.22
CA ALA A 268 -11.84 -4.44 -5.02
C ALA A 268 -12.60 -5.39 -4.07
N PHE A 269 -12.20 -6.66 -4.03
CA PHE A 269 -12.82 -7.65 -3.14
C PHE A 269 -12.41 -7.50 -1.68
N ARG A 270 -11.26 -6.84 -1.43
CA ARG A 270 -10.73 -6.66 -0.09
C ARG A 270 -11.65 -5.77 0.76
N ASP A 271 -12.27 -4.77 0.12
CA ASP A 271 -13.24 -3.87 0.77
C ASP A 271 -14.47 -4.63 1.30
N TYR A 272 -14.78 -5.79 0.70
CA TYR A 272 -15.88 -6.67 1.09
C TYR A 272 -15.44 -7.88 1.93
N GLN A 273 -14.19 -7.88 2.43
CA GLN A 273 -13.63 -8.96 3.27
C GLN A 273 -13.69 -10.35 2.63
N ALA A 274 -13.57 -10.42 1.29
CA ALA A 274 -13.39 -11.68 0.59
C ALA A 274 -11.88 -11.94 0.38
N ASP A 275 -11.44 -13.17 0.61
CA ASP A 275 -10.06 -13.57 0.38
C ASP A 275 -9.82 -13.77 -1.12
N THR A 276 -8.88 -13.02 -1.69
CA THR A 276 -8.71 -12.99 -3.14
C THR A 276 -7.27 -12.92 -3.60
N VAL A 277 -6.99 -13.55 -4.73
CA VAL A 277 -5.68 -13.50 -5.38
C VAL A 277 -5.85 -13.39 -6.89
N SER A 278 -5.00 -12.59 -7.53
CA SER A 278 -4.93 -12.51 -8.99
C SER A 278 -3.76 -13.30 -9.53
N LEU A 279 -4.03 -14.14 -10.53
CA LEU A 279 -3.05 -14.98 -11.21
C LEU A 279 -2.89 -14.53 -12.65
N GLU A 280 -1.65 -14.29 -13.05
CA GLU A 280 -1.30 -14.07 -14.44
C GLU A 280 -0.47 -15.25 -14.96
N PHE A 281 -1.06 -16.01 -15.87
CA PHE A 281 -0.42 -17.13 -16.52
C PHE A 281 0.39 -16.63 -17.71
N SER A 282 1.71 -16.83 -17.71
CA SER A 282 2.56 -16.48 -18.84
C SER A 282 3.08 -17.76 -19.52
N PRO A 283 2.64 -18.06 -20.75
CA PRO A 283 3.11 -19.23 -21.50
C PRO A 283 4.54 -19.02 -22.03
N THR A 284 5.28 -20.11 -22.23
CA THR A 284 6.61 -20.06 -22.90
C THR A 284 6.58 -20.50 -24.36
N PHE A 285 5.48 -21.06 -24.84
CA PHE A 285 5.38 -21.54 -26.22
C PHE A 285 5.03 -20.42 -27.21
N HIS A 286 5.59 -20.51 -28.42
CA HIS A 286 5.09 -19.74 -29.55
C HIS A 286 3.67 -20.21 -29.90
N VAL A 287 2.76 -19.25 -30.14
CA VAL A 287 1.32 -19.43 -30.45
C VAL A 287 1.02 -20.45 -31.56
N ARG A 288 2.01 -20.89 -32.35
CA ARG A 288 1.86 -21.83 -33.47
C ARG A 288 1.82 -23.32 -33.09
N ASN A 289 2.16 -23.71 -31.87
CA ASN A 289 2.12 -25.12 -31.45
C ASN A 289 0.81 -25.43 -30.69
N GLU A 290 -0.16 -26.05 -31.36
CA GLU A 290 -1.50 -26.34 -30.81
C GLU A 290 -1.47 -27.36 -29.65
N ASP A 291 -0.55 -28.33 -29.67
CA ASP A 291 -0.44 -29.32 -28.60
C ASP A 291 0.07 -28.68 -27.31
N ALA A 292 1.08 -27.80 -27.43
CA ALA A 292 1.61 -27.04 -26.30
C ALA A 292 0.56 -26.10 -25.70
N LYS A 293 -0.24 -25.45 -26.57
CA LYS A 293 -1.35 -24.59 -26.16
C LYS A 293 -2.43 -25.36 -25.40
N SER A 294 -2.80 -26.55 -25.89
CA SER A 294 -3.79 -27.42 -25.26
C SER A 294 -3.30 -27.93 -23.90
N LEU A 295 -2.03 -28.32 -23.80
CA LEU A 295 -1.43 -28.75 -22.53
C LEU A 295 -1.39 -27.61 -21.51
N PHE A 296 -0.96 -26.42 -21.93
CA PHE A 296 -0.95 -25.23 -21.07
C PHE A 296 -2.35 -24.89 -20.54
N GLN A 297 -3.35 -24.88 -21.41
CA GLN A 297 -4.74 -24.66 -21.01
C GLN A 297 -5.17 -25.70 -19.97
N LEU A 298 -4.89 -26.99 -20.20
CA LEU A 298 -5.23 -28.05 -19.27
C LEU A 298 -4.57 -27.85 -17.90
N CYS A 299 -3.29 -27.47 -17.86
CA CYS A 299 -2.57 -27.17 -16.62
C CYS A 299 -3.19 -25.97 -15.88
N CYS A 300 -3.58 -24.91 -16.61
CA CYS A 300 -4.28 -23.76 -16.04
C CYS A 300 -5.65 -24.16 -15.45
N LEU A 301 -6.45 -24.93 -16.19
CA LEU A 301 -7.75 -25.43 -15.73
C LEU A 301 -7.59 -26.27 -14.46
N ARG A 302 -6.63 -27.19 -14.44
CA ARG A 302 -6.37 -28.05 -13.27
C ARG A 302 -5.89 -27.26 -12.05
N LEU A 303 -5.13 -26.18 -12.25
CA LEU A 303 -4.76 -25.28 -11.15
C LEU A 303 -5.99 -24.59 -10.58
N ILE A 304 -6.80 -23.95 -11.43
CA ILE A 304 -8.03 -23.24 -11.02
C ILE A 304 -9.00 -24.19 -10.33
N GLU A 305 -9.25 -25.36 -10.92
CA GLU A 305 -10.10 -26.41 -10.34
C GLU A 305 -9.57 -26.89 -8.97
N GLY A 306 -8.25 -27.05 -8.85
CA GLY A 306 -7.59 -27.42 -7.60
C GLY A 306 -7.78 -26.38 -6.49
N VAL A 307 -7.67 -25.08 -6.83
CA VAL A 307 -7.90 -23.98 -5.90
C VAL A 307 -9.37 -23.90 -5.51
N VAL A 308 -10.29 -23.99 -6.47
CA VAL A 308 -11.74 -24.01 -6.21
C VAL A 308 -12.11 -25.18 -5.32
N ARG A 309 -11.59 -26.39 -5.56
CA ARG A 309 -11.81 -27.54 -4.66
C ARG A 309 -11.30 -27.29 -3.24
N SER A 310 -10.14 -26.66 -3.12
CA SER A 310 -9.52 -26.38 -1.82
C SER A 310 -10.39 -25.42 -1.01
N VAL A 311 -10.92 -24.36 -1.64
CA VAL A 311 -11.80 -23.38 -0.99
C VAL A 311 -13.22 -23.91 -0.77
N ASN A 312 -13.74 -24.70 -1.72
CA ASN A 312 -15.09 -25.26 -1.66
C ASN A 312 -15.28 -26.15 -0.42
N ASN A 313 -14.24 -26.89 -0.04
CA ASN A 313 -14.29 -27.82 1.10
C ASN A 313 -14.05 -27.14 2.46
N LEU A 314 -13.83 -25.82 2.51
CA LEU A 314 -13.68 -25.09 3.76
C LEU A 314 -15.04 -24.84 4.40
N LEU A 315 -15.21 -25.30 5.64
CA LEU A 315 -16.41 -25.03 6.44
C LEU A 315 -16.40 -23.63 7.07
N GLU A 316 -15.22 -23.10 7.37
CA GLU A 316 -15.01 -21.78 7.95
C GLU A 316 -14.15 -20.94 7.01
N LYS A 317 -14.21 -19.61 7.10
CA LYS A 317 -13.27 -18.76 6.36
C LYS A 317 -11.86 -18.92 6.92
N PHE A 318 -10.85 -18.47 6.19
CA PHE A 318 -9.48 -18.53 6.69
C PHE A 318 -9.30 -17.58 7.88
N HIS A 319 -9.14 -18.13 9.09
CA HIS A 319 -9.14 -17.35 10.34
C HIS A 319 -7.85 -17.46 11.17
N GLN A 320 -6.95 -18.39 10.87
CA GLN A 320 -5.77 -18.65 11.71
C GLN A 320 -4.44 -18.07 11.16
N SER A 321 -4.43 -17.64 9.91
CA SER A 321 -3.22 -17.16 9.23
C SER A 321 -3.07 -15.63 9.21
N PHE A 322 -1.84 -15.18 8.95
CA PHE A 322 -1.45 -13.77 9.03
C PHE A 322 -2.04 -12.93 7.88
N PHE A 323 -2.50 -11.72 8.21
CA PHE A 323 -2.97 -10.71 7.24
C PHE A 323 -1.97 -9.58 6.99
N LEU A 324 -0.92 -9.51 7.81
CA LEU A 324 0.17 -8.53 7.73
C LEU A 324 1.49 -9.29 7.56
N TYR A 325 2.00 -9.31 6.34
CA TYR A 325 3.25 -9.98 5.99
C TYR A 325 3.89 -9.36 4.75
N PHE A 326 5.20 -9.54 4.61
CA PHE A 326 5.94 -9.21 3.39
C PHE A 326 6.38 -10.49 2.69
N LEU A 327 6.30 -10.50 1.36
CA LEU A 327 6.75 -11.63 0.56
C LEU A 327 8.21 -11.42 0.14
N THR A 328 9.07 -12.38 0.49
CA THR A 328 10.48 -12.43 0.04
C THR A 328 10.65 -13.41 -1.10
N ALA A 329 9.81 -14.44 -1.16
CA ALA A 329 9.72 -15.37 -2.28
C ALA A 329 8.29 -15.90 -2.37
N PRO A 330 7.91 -16.58 -3.47
CA PRO A 330 6.61 -17.23 -3.60
C PRO A 330 6.26 -18.21 -2.47
N SER A 331 7.28 -18.77 -1.81
CA SER A 331 7.18 -19.72 -0.70
C SER A 331 7.67 -19.19 0.65
N LYS A 332 8.16 -17.94 0.71
CA LYS A 332 8.79 -17.37 1.92
C LYS A 332 8.19 -16.01 2.24
N PHE A 333 7.81 -15.83 3.49
CA PHE A 333 7.23 -14.59 3.99
C PHE A 333 7.90 -14.16 5.29
N ILE A 334 7.81 -12.87 5.59
CA ILE A 334 8.19 -12.29 6.88
C ILE A 334 6.90 -11.88 7.60
N SER A 335 6.65 -12.47 8.76
CA SER A 335 5.49 -12.15 9.59
C SER A 335 5.66 -10.83 10.32
N VAL A 336 4.52 -10.22 10.69
CA VAL A 336 4.45 -8.98 11.47
C VAL A 336 5.33 -8.99 12.72
N GLY A 337 5.41 -10.12 13.44
CA GLY A 337 6.22 -10.20 14.66
C GLY A 337 7.71 -9.92 14.44
N VAL A 338 8.25 -10.25 13.25
CA VAL A 338 9.69 -10.10 12.97
C VAL A 338 10.02 -8.65 12.61
N TYR A 339 9.24 -8.01 11.75
CA TYR A 339 9.54 -6.66 11.28
C TYR A 339 9.03 -5.55 12.22
N MET A 340 8.12 -5.85 13.15
CA MET A 340 7.69 -4.89 14.17
C MET A 340 8.84 -4.49 15.10
N ILE A 341 9.77 -5.40 15.37
CA ILE A 341 10.94 -5.16 16.23
C ILE A 341 11.84 -4.05 15.66
N PRO A 342 12.37 -4.14 14.43
CA PRO A 342 13.19 -3.07 13.86
C PRO A 342 12.43 -1.75 13.71
N PHE A 343 11.12 -1.78 13.43
CA PHE A 343 10.30 -0.57 13.44
C PHE A 343 10.22 0.08 14.83
N ALA A 344 9.98 -0.71 15.88
CA ALA A 344 9.95 -0.20 17.25
C ALA A 344 11.32 0.37 17.66
N LEU A 345 12.42 -0.28 17.26
CA LEU A 345 13.78 0.22 17.49
C LEU A 345 14.06 1.53 16.76
N LEU A 346 13.52 1.72 15.54
CA LEU A 346 13.59 2.99 14.82
C LEU A 346 12.73 4.08 15.46
N LEU A 347 11.56 3.72 15.99
CA LEU A 347 10.60 4.67 16.57
C LEU A 347 10.98 5.12 17.99
N ALA A 348 11.54 4.22 18.81
CA ALA A 348 11.82 4.44 20.24
C ALA A 348 12.69 5.66 20.58
N PRO A 349 13.73 6.03 19.80
CA PRO A 349 14.56 7.20 20.09
C PRO A 349 13.80 8.53 20.01
N LEU A 350 12.76 8.61 19.18
CA LEU A 350 12.03 9.87 18.97
C LEU A 350 11.38 10.41 20.26
N PRO A 351 10.48 9.69 20.96
CA PRO A 351 9.87 10.20 22.18
C PRO A 351 10.89 10.46 23.29
N ILE A 352 11.98 9.67 23.38
CA ILE A 352 13.05 9.86 24.36
C ILE A 352 13.77 11.20 24.12
N VAL A 353 14.18 11.46 22.88
CA VAL A 353 14.87 12.71 22.50
C VAL A 353 13.94 13.91 22.65
N ALA A 354 12.65 13.77 22.28
CA ALA A 354 11.67 14.82 22.50
C ALA A 354 11.52 15.18 23.98
N ALA A 355 11.41 14.18 24.86
CA ALA A 355 11.31 14.40 26.30
C ALA A 355 12.59 15.07 26.87
N ALA A 356 13.77 14.63 26.45
CA ALA A 356 15.04 15.22 26.87
C ALA A 356 15.18 16.69 26.44
N LEU A 357 14.75 17.03 25.22
CA LEU A 357 14.76 18.41 24.72
C LEU A 357 13.75 19.30 25.45
N ALA A 358 12.59 18.74 25.82
CA ALA A 358 11.55 19.46 26.58
C ALA A 358 11.92 19.68 28.05
N ASP A 359 12.71 18.81 28.67
CA ASP A 359 13.20 19.01 30.03
C ASP A 359 14.34 20.04 30.07
N GLY A 360 15.23 20.00 29.06
CA GLY A 360 16.28 21.01 28.88
C GLY A 360 15.73 22.43 28.71
N SER A 361 14.56 22.61 28.07
CA SER A 361 13.92 23.93 27.94
C SER A 361 13.29 24.41 29.25
N LYS A 362 12.75 23.51 30.09
CA LYS A 362 12.21 23.86 31.42
C LYS A 362 13.30 24.34 32.39
N SER A 363 14.51 23.81 32.27
CA SER A 363 15.68 24.30 33.02
C SER A 363 16.05 25.73 32.60
N MET A 364 15.95 26.05 31.31
CA MET A 364 16.18 27.40 30.80
C MET A 364 15.07 28.37 31.22
N GLU A 365 13.81 27.94 31.18
CA GLU A 365 12.65 28.72 31.64
C GLU A 365 12.72 29.02 33.14
N LYS A 366 13.18 28.05 33.97
CA LYS A 366 13.51 28.28 35.38
C LYS A 366 14.66 29.28 35.57
N THR A 367 15.66 29.27 34.69
CA THR A 367 16.81 30.19 34.78
C THR A 367 16.42 31.61 34.39
N VAL A 368 15.55 31.75 33.37
CA VAL A 368 14.95 33.02 32.94
C VAL A 368 13.96 33.53 33.98
N HIS A 369 13.12 32.68 34.56
CA HIS A 369 12.26 33.07 35.68
C HIS A 369 13.07 33.48 36.92
N LYS A 370 14.20 32.84 37.22
CA LYS A 370 15.10 33.23 38.31
C LYS A 370 15.80 34.57 38.08
N LEU A 371 16.04 34.94 36.81
CA LEU A 371 16.53 36.27 36.41
C LEU A 371 15.42 37.34 36.49
N ILE A 372 14.15 36.96 36.28
CA ILE A 372 12.98 37.83 36.39
C ILE A 372 12.54 37.99 37.86
N GLU A 373 12.63 36.95 38.70
CA GLU A 373 12.36 37.00 40.15
C GLU A 373 13.36 37.91 40.89
N HIS A 374 14.60 38.02 40.42
CA HIS A 374 15.54 39.02 40.94
C HIS A 374 15.15 40.48 40.66
N SER A 375 14.13 40.72 39.83
CA SER A 375 13.57 42.05 39.55
C SER A 375 12.22 42.31 40.24
N LYS A 376 11.66 41.32 40.93
CA LYS A 376 10.40 41.43 41.68
C LYS A 376 10.42 40.48 42.86
N ALA A 377 11.01 40.93 43.96
CA ALA A 377 10.66 40.46 45.28
C ALA A 377 9.66 41.47 45.86
N ASP A 378 8.41 41.05 46.04
CA ASP A 378 7.69 41.18 47.31
C ASP A 378 6.32 40.45 47.25
N ASP A 379 6.09 39.70 48.33
CA ASP A 379 4.84 39.16 48.90
C ASP A 379 4.10 37.89 48.38
N ILE A 380 4.36 36.80 49.14
CA ILE A 380 3.43 36.08 50.07
C ILE A 380 2.35 35.07 49.55
N THR A 381 2.64 33.80 49.93
CA THR A 381 1.84 32.68 50.51
C THR A 381 0.83 31.82 49.73
N ASP A 382 1.15 30.51 49.82
CA ASP A 382 0.36 29.36 50.28
C ASP A 382 -0.46 28.43 49.34
N ILE A 383 -0.25 27.15 49.64
CA ILE A 383 -0.58 25.83 49.05
C ILE A 383 -1.96 25.37 49.61
N PRO A 384 -2.86 24.60 48.92
CA PRO A 384 -2.62 23.16 48.71
C PRO A 384 -3.23 22.39 47.53
N GLN A 385 -2.61 21.21 47.38
CA GLN A 385 -2.81 20.04 46.52
C GLN A 385 -4.25 19.65 46.10
N SER A 386 -4.37 19.00 44.93
CA SER A 386 -5.32 17.88 44.75
C SER A 386 -4.98 16.96 43.55
N LYS A 387 -5.14 15.65 43.80
CA LYS A 387 -5.04 14.48 42.91
C LYS A 387 -6.09 14.50 41.79
N GLY A 388 -5.79 13.80 40.69
CA GLY A 388 -6.82 13.37 39.74
C GLY A 388 -6.26 12.93 38.39
N GLY A 389 -5.97 11.64 38.24
CA GLY A 389 -5.70 11.02 36.94
C GLY A 389 -7.00 10.84 36.14
N SER A 390 -6.83 10.58 34.84
CA SER A 390 -7.88 10.21 33.88
C SER A 390 -8.63 11.34 33.16
N CYS A 391 -7.89 12.28 32.54
CA CYS A 391 -8.30 12.90 31.25
C CYS A 391 -7.19 13.73 30.58
N LYS A 392 -5.92 13.56 30.97
CA LYS A 392 -4.83 14.42 30.50
C LYS A 392 -4.45 14.14 29.05
N TRP A 393 -4.59 12.91 28.55
CA TRP A 393 -4.17 12.57 27.19
C TRP A 393 -5.12 13.11 26.12
N LEU A 394 -6.43 13.12 26.35
CA LEU A 394 -7.40 13.69 25.42
C LEU A 394 -7.30 15.23 25.35
N GLN A 395 -7.01 15.85 26.50
CA GLN A 395 -6.76 17.29 26.60
C GLN A 395 -5.40 17.64 25.98
N ALA A 396 -4.36 16.82 26.19
CA ALA A 396 -3.07 16.95 25.51
C ALA A 396 -3.19 16.74 24.00
N ALA A 397 -4.02 15.81 23.52
CA ALA A 397 -4.26 15.56 22.10
C ALA A 397 -5.05 16.70 21.43
N LYS A 398 -6.07 17.25 22.12
CA LYS A 398 -6.75 18.48 21.68
C LYS A 398 -5.81 19.68 21.66
N VAL A 399 -4.99 19.83 22.69
CA VAL A 399 -3.97 20.90 22.76
C VAL A 399 -2.91 20.69 21.68
N LEU A 400 -2.50 19.47 21.38
CA LEU A 400 -1.58 19.17 20.27
C LEU A 400 -2.20 19.45 18.91
N PHE A 401 -3.47 19.06 18.68
CA PHE A 401 -4.18 19.36 17.44
C PHE A 401 -4.36 20.86 17.24
N VAL A 402 -4.67 21.59 18.31
CA VAL A 402 -4.73 23.06 18.33
C VAL A 402 -3.32 23.65 18.12
N ILE A 403 -2.25 23.12 18.73
CA ILE A 403 -0.87 23.56 18.51
C ILE A 403 -0.41 23.26 17.08
N GLN A 404 -0.81 22.14 16.47
CA GLN A 404 -0.46 21.83 15.08
C GLN A 404 -1.24 22.70 14.10
N LEU A 405 -2.55 22.91 14.32
CA LEU A 405 -3.35 23.86 13.55
C LEU A 405 -2.84 25.30 13.71
N TRP A 406 -2.46 25.71 14.91
CA TRP A 406 -1.86 27.02 15.17
C TRP A 406 -0.44 27.13 14.64
N ALA A 407 0.39 26.08 14.67
CA ALA A 407 1.73 26.10 14.08
C ALA A 407 1.67 26.17 12.55
N ILE A 408 0.70 25.49 11.93
CA ILE A 408 0.42 25.59 10.49
C ILE A 408 -0.15 26.98 10.16
N ALA A 409 -1.14 27.46 10.92
CA ALA A 409 -1.73 28.79 10.72
C ALA A 409 -0.71 29.91 10.96
N LEU A 410 0.14 29.83 11.99
CA LEU A 410 1.21 30.81 12.27
C LEU A 410 2.32 30.74 11.22
N SER A 411 2.66 29.56 10.71
CA SER A 411 3.64 29.42 9.61
C SER A 411 3.14 30.03 8.31
N VAL A 412 1.82 29.96 8.06
CA VAL A 412 1.17 30.52 6.86
C VAL A 412 0.88 32.02 7.01
N LEU A 413 0.54 32.50 8.21
CA LEU A 413 0.00 33.85 8.42
C LEU A 413 1.06 34.89 8.87
N PHE A 414 2.17 34.47 9.49
CA PHE A 414 3.20 35.40 9.98
C PHE A 414 4.51 35.41 9.20
N GLY A 415 4.76 34.40 8.36
CA GLY A 415 6.11 34.17 7.87
C GLY A 415 7.10 33.88 9.02
N SER A 416 8.20 33.21 8.68
CA SER A 416 9.43 33.08 9.48
C SER A 416 9.26 33.09 11.03
N PRO A 417 9.37 31.94 11.73
CA PRO A 417 9.34 31.86 13.21
C PRO A 417 10.48 32.62 13.92
N TYR A 418 11.35 33.31 13.18
CA TYR A 418 12.43 34.15 13.72
C TYR A 418 11.94 35.39 14.47
N SER A 419 10.68 35.83 14.29
CA SER A 419 10.13 37.01 14.96
C SER A 419 9.75 36.76 16.44
N ALA A 420 9.45 35.51 16.81
CA ALA A 420 8.90 35.17 18.13
C ALA A 420 9.93 34.68 19.17
N GLY A 421 11.23 34.71 18.86
CA GLY A 421 12.28 34.32 19.83
C GLY A 421 12.28 32.84 20.24
N VAL A 422 11.62 31.96 19.49
CA VAL A 422 11.49 30.53 19.80
C VAL A 422 12.86 29.83 19.71
N GLU A 423 13.22 29.11 20.77
CA GLU A 423 14.44 28.31 20.81
C GLU A 423 14.33 27.12 19.85
N TRP A 424 15.36 26.88 19.03
CA TRP A 424 15.38 25.78 18.05
C TRP A 424 15.17 24.40 18.69
N LYS A 425 15.51 24.23 19.98
CA LYS A 425 15.27 23.00 20.75
C LYS A 425 13.79 22.69 20.92
N LEU A 426 12.96 23.71 21.17
CA LEU A 426 11.51 23.56 21.30
C LEU A 426 10.88 23.20 19.95
N LEU A 427 11.34 23.87 18.87
CA LEU A 427 10.90 23.57 17.51
C LEU A 427 11.25 22.13 17.10
N LYS A 428 12.48 21.68 17.43
CA LYS A 428 12.91 20.30 17.20
C LYS A 428 12.11 19.30 18.04
N ALA A 429 11.80 19.60 19.30
CA ALA A 429 10.98 18.73 20.14
C ALA A 429 9.54 18.60 19.60
N ALA A 430 8.93 19.71 19.14
CA ALA A 430 7.60 19.71 18.52
C ALA A 430 7.59 18.88 17.21
N MET A 431 8.61 19.02 16.38
CA MET A 431 8.77 18.22 15.17
C MET A 431 8.87 16.71 15.49
N ILE A 432 9.74 16.34 16.44
CA ILE A 432 9.98 14.94 16.83
C ILE A 432 8.73 14.29 17.44
N THR A 433 7.97 15.03 18.26
CA THR A 433 6.71 14.53 18.83
C THR A 433 5.64 14.34 17.76
N SER A 434 5.50 15.29 16.84
CA SER A 434 4.57 15.19 15.71
C SER A 434 4.84 13.95 14.86
N ILE A 435 6.09 13.74 14.44
CA ILE A 435 6.45 12.59 13.62
C ILE A 435 6.32 11.26 14.37
N SER A 436 6.64 11.22 15.67
CA SER A 436 6.49 10.01 16.48
C SER A 436 5.02 9.58 16.55
N ILE A 437 4.10 10.52 16.77
CA ILE A 437 2.66 10.26 16.78
C ILE A 437 2.19 9.88 15.37
N GLY A 438 2.62 10.62 14.34
CA GLY A 438 2.23 10.36 12.95
C GLY A 438 2.66 8.98 12.46
N LEU A 439 3.91 8.56 12.74
CA LEU A 439 4.40 7.22 12.42
C LEU A 439 3.67 6.14 13.23
N GLY A 440 3.34 6.40 14.49
CA GLY A 440 2.57 5.48 15.34
C GLY A 440 1.12 5.30 14.89
N LEU A 441 0.47 6.36 14.40
CA LEU A 441 -0.86 6.26 13.79
C LEU A 441 -0.81 5.56 12.44
N MET A 442 0.20 5.87 11.63
CA MET A 442 0.35 5.25 10.31
C MET A 442 0.64 3.76 10.41
N SER A 443 1.38 3.31 11.43
CA SER A 443 1.70 1.88 11.59
C SER A 443 0.47 1.01 11.85
N ILE A 444 -0.60 1.58 12.40
CA ILE A 444 -1.89 0.90 12.61
C ILE A 444 -2.65 0.76 11.28
N ILE A 445 -2.56 1.77 10.40
CA ILE A 445 -3.36 1.82 9.16
C ILE A 445 -2.62 1.15 8.00
N ASN A 446 -1.40 1.58 7.73
CA ASN A 446 -0.53 1.01 6.70
C ASN A 446 0.91 0.93 7.22
N PHE A 447 1.24 -0.27 7.70
CA PHE A 447 2.53 -0.55 8.32
C PHE A 447 3.71 -0.34 7.36
N ALA A 448 3.56 -0.70 6.09
CA ALA A 448 4.63 -0.55 5.10
C ALA A 448 5.03 0.91 4.89
N THR A 449 4.05 1.82 4.82
CA THR A 449 4.31 3.26 4.74
C THR A 449 4.95 3.79 6.01
N ALA A 450 4.52 3.33 7.19
CA ALA A 450 5.12 3.73 8.45
C ALA A 450 6.58 3.26 8.56
N GLN A 451 6.89 2.04 8.10
CA GLN A 451 8.24 1.50 8.11
C GLN A 451 9.16 2.26 7.13
N LEU A 452 8.69 2.51 5.91
CA LEU A 452 9.44 3.28 4.91
C LEU A 452 9.63 4.74 5.37
N GLY A 453 8.58 5.34 5.94
CA GLY A 453 8.60 6.66 6.54
C GLY A 453 9.57 6.75 7.71
N ALA A 454 9.61 5.74 8.60
CA ALA A 454 10.54 5.71 9.72
C ALA A 454 12.00 5.64 9.24
N LEU A 455 12.27 4.82 8.21
CA LEU A 455 13.62 4.67 7.65
C LEU A 455 14.18 5.99 7.07
N ILE A 456 13.31 6.85 6.54
CA ILE A 456 13.69 8.14 5.93
C ILE A 456 13.66 9.27 6.97
N VAL A 457 12.56 9.40 7.72
CA VAL A 457 12.27 10.58 8.54
C VAL A 457 12.92 10.52 9.93
N VAL A 458 13.12 9.33 10.50
CA VAL A 458 13.79 9.20 11.82
C VAL A 458 15.22 9.73 11.76
N PRO A 459 16.09 9.30 10.82
CA PRO A 459 17.43 9.87 10.70
C PRO A 459 17.38 11.39 10.50
N MET A 460 16.53 11.88 9.59
CA MET A 460 16.36 13.31 9.33
C MET A 460 16.07 14.10 10.63
N CYS A 461 15.13 13.62 11.44
CA CYS A 461 14.73 14.29 12.67
C CYS A 461 15.83 14.28 13.73
N LEU A 462 16.54 13.16 13.89
CA LEU A 462 17.59 13.01 14.91
C LEU A 462 18.83 13.86 14.58
N PHE A 463 19.27 13.84 13.32
CA PHE A 463 20.48 14.56 12.88
C PHE A 463 20.29 16.08 12.77
N SER A 464 19.06 16.56 12.53
CA SER A 464 18.75 18.00 12.38
C SER A 464 19.37 18.87 13.50
N ARG A 465 20.29 19.77 13.14
CA ARG A 465 20.93 20.73 14.05
C ARG A 465 21.20 22.04 13.30
N PRO A 466 21.16 23.21 13.96
CA PRO A 466 21.39 24.47 13.30
C PRO A 466 22.80 24.52 12.69
N LEU A 467 22.90 24.93 11.42
CA LEU A 467 24.15 24.92 10.65
C LEU A 467 25.22 25.87 11.21
N LYS A 468 24.79 26.86 12.00
CA LYS A 468 25.64 27.87 12.65
C LYS A 468 26.00 27.54 14.11
N ALA A 469 25.78 26.30 14.58
CA ALA A 469 26.20 25.89 15.92
C ALA A 469 27.72 26.06 16.09
N SER A 470 28.12 27.01 16.95
CA SER A 470 29.52 27.33 17.26
C SER A 470 30.06 26.40 18.34
N GLY A 471 31.24 25.82 18.12
CA GLY A 471 31.97 25.03 19.13
C GLY A 471 32.62 23.71 18.68
N MET A 472 32.49 23.29 17.41
CA MET A 472 33.07 22.03 16.90
C MET A 472 34.28 22.25 15.96
N ASN A 473 35.24 21.33 16.04
CA ASN A 473 36.37 21.23 15.10
C ASN A 473 35.89 21.10 13.64
N PHE A 474 36.75 21.44 12.66
CA PHE A 474 36.39 21.48 11.23
C PHE A 474 35.80 20.16 10.70
N LEU A 475 36.44 19.02 11.01
CA LEU A 475 36.01 17.70 10.51
C LEU A 475 34.59 17.29 10.99
N PRO A 476 34.27 17.26 12.31
CA PRO A 476 32.93 16.89 12.76
C PRO A 476 31.86 17.90 12.33
N ARG A 477 32.23 19.18 12.13
CA ARG A 477 31.31 20.19 11.60
C ARG A 477 30.98 19.94 10.13
N ALA A 478 31.97 19.59 9.30
CA ALA A 478 31.77 19.25 7.90
C ALA A 478 30.91 17.98 7.72
N VAL A 479 31.16 16.95 8.53
CA VAL A 479 30.37 15.70 8.51
C VAL A 479 28.92 15.96 8.93
N LEU A 480 28.68 16.77 9.96
CA LEU A 480 27.33 17.14 10.39
C LEU A 480 26.59 17.95 9.32
N LEU A 481 27.27 18.91 8.69
CA LEU A 481 26.71 19.72 7.60
C LEU A 481 26.33 18.83 6.39
N ALA A 482 27.23 17.95 5.96
CA ALA A 482 26.97 17.02 4.87
C ALA A 482 25.81 16.08 5.20
N SER A 483 25.79 15.49 6.41
CA SER A 483 24.72 14.61 6.86
C SER A 483 23.36 15.32 6.92
N ASN A 484 23.31 16.55 7.44
CA ASN A 484 22.08 17.33 7.50
C ASN A 484 21.53 17.66 6.12
N ILE A 485 22.40 18.03 5.17
CA ILE A 485 21.98 18.30 3.79
C ILE A 485 21.49 17.00 3.12
N VAL A 486 22.22 15.90 3.27
CA VAL A 486 21.84 14.60 2.68
C VAL A 486 20.49 14.13 3.22
N PHE A 487 20.27 14.16 4.54
CA PHE A 487 18.99 13.74 5.11
C PHE A 487 17.86 14.74 4.87
N ALA A 488 18.14 16.04 4.72
CA ALA A 488 17.13 17.02 4.31
C ALA A 488 16.71 16.79 2.85
N VAL A 489 17.63 16.43 1.95
CA VAL A 489 17.29 16.08 0.57
C VAL A 489 16.54 14.75 0.51
N LEU A 490 17.00 13.71 1.20
CA LEU A 490 16.33 12.41 1.23
C LEU A 490 14.95 12.46 1.91
N GLY A 491 14.81 13.28 2.94
CA GLY A 491 13.56 13.51 3.66
C GLY A 491 12.58 14.44 2.93
N PHE A 492 12.96 15.01 1.79
CA PHE A 492 12.03 15.79 0.97
C PHE A 492 11.13 14.84 0.18
N PRO A 493 9.80 14.81 0.39
CA PRO A 493 8.92 13.83 -0.25
C PRO A 493 9.02 13.80 -1.79
N PRO A 494 9.11 14.95 -2.50
CA PRO A 494 9.36 14.94 -3.95
C PRO A 494 10.70 14.33 -4.34
N ALA A 495 11.79 14.59 -3.60
CA ALA A 495 13.08 13.96 -3.88
C ALA A 495 13.04 12.44 -3.64
N ALA A 496 12.34 11.99 -2.59
CA ALA A 496 12.14 10.56 -2.33
C ALA A 496 11.42 9.86 -3.50
N VAL A 497 10.35 10.49 -4.03
CA VAL A 497 9.63 9.98 -5.21
C VAL A 497 10.51 9.96 -6.46
N LEU A 498 11.35 10.98 -6.66
CA LEU A 498 12.29 11.04 -7.79
C LEU A 498 13.35 9.94 -7.71
N ILE A 499 13.94 9.73 -6.53
CA ILE A 499 14.91 8.64 -6.30
C ILE A 499 14.24 7.30 -6.59
N MET A 500 13.02 7.11 -6.13
CA MET A 500 12.24 5.90 -6.34
C MET A 500 11.89 5.66 -7.82
N LYS A 501 11.54 6.71 -8.57
CA LYS A 501 11.31 6.64 -10.03
C LYS A 501 12.61 6.31 -10.79
N GLY A 502 13.73 6.89 -10.35
CA GLY A 502 15.06 6.56 -10.89
C GLY A 502 15.47 5.11 -10.60
N VAL A 503 15.14 4.61 -9.41
CA VAL A 503 15.33 3.20 -9.05
C VAL A 503 14.37 2.30 -9.84
N SER A 504 13.13 2.69 -10.11
CA SER A 504 12.15 1.79 -10.76
C SER A 504 12.35 1.64 -12.27
N LYS A 505 12.76 2.71 -12.99
CA LYS A 505 12.84 2.70 -14.46
C LYS A 505 14.20 2.31 -15.03
N GLY A 506 15.23 2.18 -14.19
CA GLY A 506 16.61 2.09 -14.69
C GLY A 506 17.03 3.38 -15.40
N SER A 507 18.32 3.55 -15.66
CA SER A 507 18.99 4.82 -16.00
C SER A 507 18.53 5.57 -17.26
N CYS A 508 17.43 5.19 -17.90
CA CYS A 508 16.93 5.78 -19.14
C CYS A 508 15.78 6.78 -18.87
N SER A 509 16.11 8.07 -18.91
CA SER A 509 15.25 9.25 -18.78
C SER A 509 15.06 9.78 -17.34
N TRP A 510 16.10 10.46 -16.84
CA TRP A 510 16.00 11.46 -15.77
C TRP A 510 15.39 12.78 -16.31
N THR A 511 14.29 12.72 -17.05
CA THR A 511 13.57 13.94 -17.42
C THR A 511 12.74 14.35 -16.21
N THR A 512 13.27 15.34 -15.50
CA THR A 512 12.76 15.85 -14.23
C THR A 512 11.71 16.91 -14.50
N ASP A 513 10.45 16.62 -14.19
CA ASP A 513 9.45 17.66 -14.00
C ASP A 513 9.05 17.70 -12.51
N PHE A 514 9.08 18.89 -11.90
CA PHE A 514 8.51 19.08 -10.56
C PHE A 514 7.02 18.70 -10.52
N GLY A 515 6.34 18.73 -11.68
CA GLY A 515 4.98 18.22 -11.84
C GLY A 515 4.81 16.73 -11.53
N ASP A 516 5.85 15.90 -11.68
CA ASP A 516 5.75 14.44 -11.47
C ASP A 516 5.31 14.08 -10.04
N PHE A 517 5.77 14.84 -9.04
CA PHE A 517 5.36 14.62 -7.65
C PHE A 517 3.88 14.90 -7.46
N TRP A 518 3.37 15.99 -8.04
CA TRP A 518 1.97 16.37 -7.91
C TRP A 518 1.05 15.41 -8.66
N ILE A 519 1.46 14.94 -9.84
CA ILE A 519 0.76 13.87 -10.57
C ILE A 519 0.70 12.60 -9.72
N TRP A 520 1.79 12.24 -9.05
CA TRP A 520 1.81 11.07 -8.18
C TRP A 520 0.94 11.26 -6.92
N MET A 521 0.91 12.47 -6.35
CA MET A 521 0.02 12.80 -5.24
C MET A 521 -1.46 12.78 -5.67
N GLU A 522 -1.78 13.27 -6.86
CA GLU A 522 -3.12 13.18 -7.47
C GLU A 522 -3.52 11.72 -7.69
N PHE A 523 -2.60 10.88 -8.16
CA PHE A 523 -2.83 9.45 -8.30
C PHE A 523 -3.13 8.79 -6.94
N LEU A 524 -2.34 9.06 -5.90
CA LEU A 524 -2.62 8.53 -4.56
C LEU A 524 -3.96 9.02 -3.99
N LEU A 525 -4.33 10.27 -4.31
CA LEU A 525 -5.61 10.84 -3.92
C LEU A 525 -6.79 10.18 -4.66
N GLU A 526 -6.65 9.94 -5.97
CA GLU A 526 -7.65 9.25 -6.79
C GLU A 526 -7.92 7.84 -6.25
N TRP A 527 -6.88 7.13 -5.83
CA TRP A 527 -6.98 5.82 -5.20
C TRP A 527 -7.35 5.86 -3.71
N SER A 528 -7.60 7.04 -3.14
CA SER A 528 -7.93 7.23 -1.72
C SER A 528 -6.91 6.57 -0.77
N SER A 529 -5.64 6.53 -1.18
CA SER A 529 -4.58 5.91 -0.38
C SER A 529 -4.26 6.75 0.85
N VAL A 530 -4.21 6.11 2.02
CA VAL A 530 -3.87 6.79 3.29
C VAL A 530 -2.45 7.36 3.26
N THR A 531 -1.58 6.83 2.39
CA THR A 531 -0.22 7.34 2.20
C THR A 531 -0.21 8.79 1.73
N TYR A 532 -1.20 9.23 0.94
CA TYR A 532 -1.37 10.64 0.57
C TYR A 532 -1.51 11.53 1.81
N LEU A 533 -2.39 11.15 2.74
CA LEU A 533 -2.64 11.91 3.97
C LEU A 533 -1.40 11.98 4.85
N TYR A 534 -0.69 10.86 5.00
CA TYR A 534 0.57 10.84 5.76
C TYR A 534 1.61 11.79 5.14
N LEU A 535 1.78 11.76 3.82
CA LEU A 535 2.76 12.61 3.15
C LEU A 535 2.41 14.10 3.27
N TYR A 536 1.14 14.45 3.08
CA TYR A 536 0.69 15.83 3.09
C TYR A 536 0.56 16.42 4.51
N LEU A 537 -0.03 15.69 5.45
CA LEU A 537 -0.34 16.19 6.79
C LEU A 537 0.79 15.98 7.81
N VAL A 538 1.66 14.99 7.61
CA VAL A 538 2.70 14.64 8.59
C VAL A 538 4.10 14.87 8.00
N HIS A 539 4.43 14.23 6.89
CA HIS A 539 5.80 14.21 6.37
C HIS A 539 6.24 15.59 5.86
N LEU A 540 5.44 16.24 5.01
CA LEU A 540 5.80 17.54 4.42
C LEU A 540 5.92 18.66 5.47
N PRO A 541 4.99 18.82 6.43
CA PRO A 541 5.15 19.78 7.52
C PRO A 541 6.38 19.48 8.40
N CYS A 542 6.65 18.20 8.68
CA CYS A 542 7.83 17.79 9.44
C CYS A 542 9.14 18.15 8.70
N TRP A 543 9.17 17.98 7.39
CA TRP A 543 10.31 18.39 6.57
C TRP A 543 10.52 19.91 6.57
N LEU A 544 9.43 20.69 6.45
CA LEU A 544 9.49 22.15 6.54
C LEU A 544 10.03 22.61 7.90
N LEU A 545 9.55 22.02 9.00
CA LEU A 545 10.06 22.27 10.35
C LEU A 545 11.54 21.91 10.47
N CYS A 546 11.99 20.82 9.85
CA CYS A 546 13.39 20.43 9.80
C CYS A 546 14.25 21.51 9.13
N ILE A 547 13.81 22.06 8.00
CA ILE A 547 14.50 23.17 7.34
C ILE A 547 14.56 24.42 8.22
N LEU A 548 13.47 24.75 8.91
CA LEU A 548 13.44 25.89 9.85
C LEU A 548 14.41 25.68 11.02
N VAL A 549 14.59 24.44 11.50
CA VAL A 549 15.61 24.10 12.50
C VAL A 549 17.03 24.24 11.94
N LEU A 550 17.26 23.80 10.69
CA LEU A 550 18.58 23.90 10.04
C LEU A 550 19.00 25.36 9.79
N LEU A 551 18.05 26.20 9.37
CA LEU A 551 18.27 27.61 9.03
C LEU A 551 18.24 28.56 10.25
N HIS A 552 17.99 28.05 11.46
CA HIS A 552 17.86 28.89 12.66
C HIS A 552 19.13 29.70 12.95
N PRO A 553 19.04 31.03 13.07
CA PRO A 553 20.19 31.87 13.39
C PRO A 553 20.55 31.72 14.88
N CYS A 554 21.69 31.08 15.16
CA CYS A 554 22.29 31.12 16.49
C CYS A 554 22.69 32.59 16.81
N ARG A 555 21.88 33.31 17.59
CA ARG A 555 22.31 34.58 18.20
C ARG A 555 23.44 34.28 19.18
N GLN A 556 24.66 34.71 18.86
CA GLN A 556 25.74 34.81 19.85
C GLN A 556 25.32 35.83 20.90
N LEU A 557 25.28 35.41 22.17
CA LEU A 557 25.27 36.32 23.30
C LEU A 557 26.71 36.86 23.51
N GLU A 558 27.28 37.51 22.50
CA GLU A 558 28.53 38.27 22.62
C GLU A 558 28.18 39.73 22.90
N SER A 559 27.91 40.06 24.17
CA SER A 559 28.09 41.42 24.72
C SER A 559 27.71 41.45 26.20
N LYS A 560 28.60 40.96 27.07
CA LYS A 560 28.72 41.45 28.45
C LYS A 560 29.98 40.89 29.15
N MET A 561 31.17 41.18 28.62
CA MET A 561 32.43 41.14 29.40
C MET A 561 33.50 42.05 28.76
N LYS A 562 33.13 43.29 28.41
CA LYS A 562 34.10 44.38 28.21
C LYS A 562 33.43 45.67 28.70
N GLN A 563 33.89 46.14 29.87
CA GLN A 563 33.44 47.27 30.72
C GLN A 563 32.72 46.78 31.97
N ASP A 564 33.50 46.45 33.01
CA ASP A 564 33.91 47.42 34.04
C ASP A 564 35.27 47.03 34.61
#